data_AF-Q9GMC4-F1
#
_entry.id   AF-Q9GMC4-F1
#
_cell.length_a   1.000
_cell.length_b   1.000
_cell.length_c   1.000
_cell.angle_alpha   90.00
_cell.angle_beta   90.00
_cell.angle_gamma   90.00
#
_symmetry.space_group_name_H-M   'P 1'
#
loop_
_entity.id
_entity.type
_entity.pdbx_description
1 polymer ?
#
loop_
_entity_poly.entity_id
_entity_poly.type
_entity_poly.pdbx_seq_one_letter_code
_entity_poly.pdbx_strand_id
1 'polypeptide(L)'
;DKCLLNNYMIWNLVRKTSSFLDQRFQDADEKFMEVMYGTKKTCLPRWKFCVSDTENTLGFALGPMFVKATFAEDSKNIAGEIILEIKKAFEESLSTLKWMDEDTRKSAKEKADAIYNMIGYPNFIMDPKELDKVF
;
A
#
# COMPACT_ATOMS: atom_id res chain seq x y z
N ASP A 1 35.05 -7.36 12.83
CA ASP A 1 34.88 -7.73 14.26
C ASP A 1 33.47 -8.28 14.46
N LYS A 2 33.33 -9.42 15.16
CA LYS A 2 32.02 -10.06 15.44
C LYS A 2 31.15 -9.22 16.38
N CYS A 3 31.76 -8.45 17.28
CA CYS A 3 31.05 -7.57 18.20
C CYS A 3 30.29 -6.47 17.43
N LEU A 4 30.93 -5.87 16.43
CA LEU A 4 30.31 -4.84 15.58
C LEU A 4 29.08 -5.39 14.83
N LEU A 5 29.18 -6.60 14.26
CA LEU A 5 28.07 -7.25 13.58
C LEU A 5 26.92 -7.55 14.54
N ASN A 6 27.23 -8.05 15.74
CA ASN A 6 26.22 -8.30 16.78
C ASN A 6 25.47 -7.01 17.16
N ASN A 7 26.20 -5.92 17.42
CA ASN A 7 25.59 -4.64 17.79
C ASN A 7 24.68 -4.11 16.67
N TYR A 8 25.10 -4.23 15.41
CA TYR A 8 24.29 -3.83 14.28
C TYR A 8 23.00 -4.67 14.16
N MET A 9 23.09 -6.00 14.31
CA MET A 9 21.92 -6.88 14.25
C MET A 9 20.93 -6.58 15.38
N ILE A 10 21.42 -6.42 16.62
CA ILE A 10 20.57 -6.08 17.77
C ILE A 10 19.94 -4.70 17.59
N TRP A 11 20.69 -3.73 17.06
CA TRP A 11 20.13 -2.40 16.80
C TRP A 11 18.98 -2.44 15.78
N ASN A 12 19.09 -3.24 14.72
CA ASN A 12 17.98 -3.42 13.77
C ASN A 12 16.75 -4.06 14.43
N LEU A 13 16.95 -5.05 15.29
CA LEU A 13 15.87 -5.65 16.06
C LEU A 13 15.20 -4.62 16.97
N VAL A 14 15.99 -3.91 17.79
CA VAL A 14 15.50 -2.85 18.69
C VAL A 14 14.71 -1.83 17.90
N ARG A 15 15.25 -1.32 16.78
CA ARG A 15 14.54 -0.35 15.93
C ARG A 15 13.20 -0.87 15.42
N LYS A 16 13.08 -2.16 15.11
CA LYS A 16 11.81 -2.77 14.66
C LYS A 16 10.81 -2.97 15.80
N THR A 17 11.27 -3.12 17.05
CA THR A 17 10.41 -3.44 18.20
C THR A 17 10.09 -2.26 19.11
N SER A 18 10.88 -1.18 19.08
CA SER A 18 10.78 -0.05 20.02
C SER A 18 9.39 0.60 20.05
N SER A 19 8.66 0.60 18.94
CA SER A 19 7.32 1.17 18.85
C SER A 19 6.27 0.44 19.69
N PHE A 20 6.55 -0.81 20.10
CA PHE A 20 5.67 -1.63 20.94
C PHE A 20 6.00 -1.56 22.43
N LEU A 21 7.03 -0.79 22.80
CA LEU A 21 7.43 -0.59 24.19
C LEU A 21 6.69 0.61 24.79
N ASP A 22 6.98 0.90 26.06
CA ASP A 22 6.39 2.03 26.77
C ASP A 22 6.79 3.39 26.18
N GLN A 23 6.16 4.44 26.69
CA GLN A 23 6.27 5.81 26.19
C GLN A 23 7.73 6.29 26.08
N ARG A 24 8.64 5.84 26.94
CA ARG A 24 10.05 6.27 26.92
C ARG A 24 10.74 5.94 25.60
N PHE A 25 10.39 4.80 24.99
CA PHE A 25 10.93 4.38 23.70
C PHE A 25 10.26 5.10 22.54
N GLN A 26 8.95 5.39 22.67
CA GLN A 26 8.20 6.15 21.67
C GLN A 26 8.71 7.59 21.60
N ASP A 27 9.01 8.21 22.75
CA ASP A 27 9.59 9.56 22.82
C ASP A 27 10.98 9.61 22.16
N ALA A 28 11.78 8.55 22.31
CA ALA A 28 13.09 8.44 21.67
C ALA A 28 12.99 8.30 20.14
N ASP A 29 12.03 7.51 19.65
CA ASP A 29 11.74 7.40 18.21
C ASP A 29 11.20 8.72 17.65
N GLU A 30 10.28 9.38 18.35
CA GLU A 30 9.73 10.68 17.97
C GLU A 30 10.85 11.70 17.79
N LYS A 31 11.75 11.82 18.76
CA LYS A 31 12.91 12.73 18.68
C LYS A 31 13.79 12.45 17.45
N PHE A 32 13.99 11.18 17.09
CA PHE A 32 14.74 10.83 15.89
C PHE A 32 13.97 11.23 14.61
N MET A 33 12.67 10.96 14.57
CA MET A 33 11.80 11.30 13.44
C MET A 33 11.66 12.82 13.24
N GLU A 34 11.66 13.62 14.31
CA GLU A 34 11.67 15.08 14.22
C GLU A 34 12.91 15.60 13.48
N VAL A 35 14.07 15.02 13.78
CA VAL A 35 15.33 15.36 13.09
C VAL A 35 15.29 14.88 11.64
N MET A 36 14.79 13.66 11.39
CA MET A 36 14.76 13.06 10.06
C MET A 36 13.82 13.78 9.08
N TYR A 37 12.63 14.17 9.56
CA TYR A 37 11.57 14.74 8.73
C TYR A 37 11.42 16.25 8.89
N GLY A 38 12.17 16.89 9.79
CA GLY A 38 12.15 18.34 10.03
C GLY A 38 10.82 18.86 10.56
N THR A 39 9.92 17.97 10.99
CA THR A 39 8.60 18.32 11.50
C THR A 39 8.44 17.75 12.89
N LYS A 40 7.90 18.56 13.81
CA LYS A 40 7.46 18.03 15.11
C LYS A 40 6.35 17.05 14.85
N LYS A 41 6.66 15.76 14.93
CA LYS A 41 5.65 14.73 14.83
C LYS A 41 4.81 14.89 16.08
N THR A 42 3.58 15.37 15.97
CA THR A 42 2.68 15.40 17.13
C THR A 42 2.54 13.95 17.57
N CYS A 43 2.92 13.63 18.81
CA CYS A 43 2.73 12.30 19.39
C CYS A 43 1.32 11.82 19.03
N LEU A 44 1.22 10.88 18.10
CA LEU A 44 -0.08 10.42 17.61
C LEU A 44 -0.79 9.84 18.82
N PRO A 45 -2.05 10.23 19.11
CA PRO A 45 -2.82 9.58 20.15
C PRO A 45 -2.74 8.06 19.96
N ARG A 46 -2.56 7.30 21.04
CA ARG A 46 -2.28 5.85 20.98
C ARG A 46 -3.25 5.09 20.07
N TRP A 47 -4.53 5.47 20.05
CA TRP A 47 -5.51 4.85 19.18
C TRP A 47 -5.19 5.03 17.68
N LYS A 48 -4.66 6.18 17.24
CA LYS A 48 -4.23 6.41 15.85
C LYS A 48 -3.01 5.58 15.49
N PHE A 49 -2.07 5.47 16.42
CA PHE A 49 -0.92 4.58 16.27
C PHE A 49 -1.38 3.12 16.09
N CYS A 50 -2.25 2.62 16.99
CA CYS A 50 -2.78 1.26 16.89
C CYS A 50 -3.59 1.02 15.62
N VAL A 51 -4.39 1.99 15.14
CA VAL A 51 -5.10 1.87 13.86
C VAL A 51 -4.11 1.71 12.71
N SER A 52 -3.09 2.55 12.64
CA SER A 52 -2.07 2.45 11.58
C SER A 52 -1.26 1.16 11.66
N ASP A 53 -0.89 0.71 12.85
CA ASP A 53 -0.13 -0.54 13.04
C ASP A 53 -0.97 -1.79 12.69
N THR A 54 -2.25 -1.78 13.09
CA THR A 54 -3.19 -2.86 12.75
C THR A 54 -3.47 -2.88 11.25
N GLU A 55 -3.62 -1.73 10.60
CA GLU A 55 -3.81 -1.67 9.15
C GLU A 55 -2.56 -2.15 8.38
N ASN A 56 -1.36 -1.74 8.80
CA ASN A 56 -0.12 -2.22 8.20
C ASN A 56 0.07 -3.74 8.33
N THR A 57 -0.38 -4.33 9.45
CA THR A 57 -0.15 -5.75 9.75
C THR A 57 -1.31 -6.64 9.27
N LEU A 58 -2.54 -6.16 9.40
CA LEU A 58 -3.79 -6.90 9.23
C LEU A 58 -4.75 -6.19 8.27
N GLY A 59 -4.23 -5.43 7.30
CA GLY A 59 -5.04 -4.62 6.38
C GLY A 59 -6.13 -5.41 5.65
N PHE A 60 -5.86 -6.65 5.23
CA PHE A 60 -6.89 -7.51 4.63
C PHE A 60 -7.97 -7.96 5.62
N ALA A 61 -7.64 -8.15 6.90
CA ALA A 61 -8.63 -8.48 7.92
C ALA A 61 -9.54 -7.28 8.23
N LEU A 62 -9.00 -6.06 8.19
CA LEU A 62 -9.78 -4.83 8.35
C LEU A 62 -10.58 -4.45 7.09
N GLY A 63 -10.14 -4.91 5.92
CA GLY A 63 -10.69 -4.52 4.62
C GLY A 63 -12.20 -4.68 4.49
N PRO A 64 -12.83 -5.81 4.88
CA PRO A 64 -14.27 -5.97 4.76
C PRO A 64 -15.04 -4.98 5.64
N MET A 65 -14.53 -4.67 6.83
CA MET A 65 -15.13 -3.66 7.70
C MET A 65 -15.02 -2.27 7.08
N PHE A 66 -13.85 -1.93 6.54
CA PHE A 66 -13.59 -0.64 5.92
C PHE A 66 -14.44 -0.41 4.66
N VAL A 67 -14.51 -1.40 3.78
CA VAL A 67 -15.29 -1.33 2.54
C VAL A 67 -16.78 -1.20 2.85
N LYS A 68 -17.32 -2.02 3.76
CA LYS A 68 -18.74 -1.91 4.18
C LYS A 68 -19.09 -0.54 4.75
N ALA A 69 -18.13 0.13 5.40
CA ALA A 69 -18.34 1.43 6.01
C ALA A 69 -18.18 2.61 5.03
N THR A 70 -17.34 2.48 4.00
CA THR A 70 -16.88 3.64 3.21
C THR A 70 -17.07 3.52 1.70
N PHE A 71 -17.30 2.33 1.16
CA PHE A 71 -17.22 2.06 -0.27
C PHE A 71 -18.55 1.56 -0.82
N ALA A 72 -19.17 2.38 -1.68
CA ALA A 72 -20.37 1.99 -2.42
C ALA A 72 -19.98 1.10 -3.61
N GLU A 73 -20.71 0.00 -3.81
CA GLU A 73 -20.39 -0.96 -4.88
C GLU A 73 -20.44 -0.32 -6.28
N ASP A 74 -21.32 0.67 -6.48
CA ASP A 74 -21.43 1.41 -7.73
C ASP A 74 -20.15 2.20 -8.08
N SER A 75 -19.40 2.64 -7.07
CA SER A 75 -18.09 3.27 -7.27
C SER A 75 -17.08 2.34 -7.94
N LYS A 76 -17.22 1.01 -7.75
CA LYS A 76 -16.38 0.01 -8.42
C LYS A 76 -16.63 -0.05 -9.92
N ASN A 77 -17.90 0.02 -10.32
CA ASN A 77 -18.30 0.00 -11.73
C ASN A 77 -17.83 1.27 -12.44
N ILE A 78 -18.10 2.43 -11.86
CA ILE A 78 -17.69 3.73 -12.41
C ILE A 78 -16.16 3.80 -12.56
N ALA A 79 -15.41 3.40 -11.54
CA ALA A 79 -13.95 3.36 -11.62
C ALA A 79 -13.46 2.36 -12.70
N GLY A 80 -14.17 1.25 -12.89
CA GLY A 80 -13.88 0.28 -13.94
C GLY A 80 -14.05 0.86 -15.33
N GLU A 81 -15.12 1.61 -15.57
CA GLU A 81 -15.36 2.32 -16.83
C GLU A 81 -14.27 3.36 -17.10
N ILE A 82 -13.92 4.18 -16.11
CA ILE A 82 -12.85 5.18 -16.23
C ILE A 82 -11.51 4.53 -16.61
N ILE A 83 -11.17 3.38 -16.01
CA ILE A 83 -9.95 2.64 -16.35
C ILE A 83 -9.96 2.18 -17.81
N LEU A 84 -11.11 1.69 -18.31
CA LEU A 84 -11.25 1.29 -19.72
C LEU A 84 -11.13 2.48 -20.66
N GLU A 85 -11.70 3.63 -20.31
CA GLU A 85 -11.57 4.87 -21.10
C GLU A 85 -10.12 5.36 -21.15
N ILE A 86 -9.42 5.37 -20.02
CA ILE A 86 -7.99 5.75 -19.96
C ILE A 86 -7.14 4.78 -20.79
N LYS A 87 -7.39 3.47 -20.67
CA LYS A 87 -6.69 2.45 -21.48
C LYS A 87 -6.93 2.68 -22.97
N LYS A 88 -8.18 2.93 -23.37
CA LYS A 88 -8.53 3.23 -24.76
C LYS A 88 -7.80 4.48 -25.27
N ALA A 89 -7.81 5.57 -24.52
CA ALA A 89 -7.10 6.80 -24.89
C ALA A 89 -5.58 6.57 -25.00
N PHE A 90 -5.01 5.73 -24.13
CA PHE A 90 -3.61 5.33 -24.21
C PHE A 90 -3.29 4.54 -25.49
N GLU A 91 -4.13 3.57 -25.85
CA GLU A 91 -3.98 2.79 -27.09
C GLU A 91 -4.15 3.65 -28.35
N GLU A 92 -5.11 4.58 -28.35
CA GLU A 92 -5.29 5.56 -29.41
C GLU A 92 -4.04 6.45 -29.52
N SER A 93 -3.51 6.93 -28.40
CA SER A 93 -2.26 7.70 -28.37
C SER A 93 -1.09 6.89 -28.96
N LEU A 94 -0.92 5.63 -28.55
CA LEU A 94 0.13 4.75 -29.07
C LEU A 94 0.11 4.71 -30.60
N SER A 95 -1.06 4.63 -31.22
CA SER A 95 -1.18 4.58 -32.69
C SER A 95 -0.64 5.82 -33.42
N THR A 96 -0.55 6.97 -32.73
CA THR A 96 -0.15 8.26 -33.30
C THR A 96 1.30 8.67 -32.99
N LEU A 97 2.00 7.93 -32.11
CA LEU A 97 3.34 8.28 -31.67
C LEU A 97 4.38 8.09 -32.77
N LYS A 98 4.92 9.21 -33.27
CA LYS A 98 5.91 9.24 -34.36
C LYS A 98 7.30 8.75 -33.98
N TRP A 99 7.62 8.72 -32.68
CA TRP A 99 8.95 8.31 -32.19
C TRP A 99 9.09 6.79 -32.03
N MET A 100 7.98 6.05 -32.08
CA MET A 100 7.97 4.58 -32.06
C MET A 100 7.82 4.05 -33.48
N ASP A 101 8.42 2.89 -33.78
CA ASP A 101 8.09 2.14 -35.00
C ASP A 101 6.79 1.33 -34.82
N GLU A 102 6.30 0.73 -35.91
CA GLU A 102 5.04 -0.03 -35.92
C GLU A 102 5.10 -1.29 -35.04
N ASP A 103 6.21 -2.02 -35.07
CA ASP A 103 6.39 -3.26 -34.31
C ASP A 103 6.37 -2.98 -32.80
N THR A 104 7.02 -1.90 -32.38
CA THR A 104 7.05 -1.45 -30.99
C THR A 104 5.68 -0.96 -30.55
N ARG A 105 4.95 -0.21 -31.41
CA ARG A 105 3.56 0.20 -31.12
C ARG A 105 2.63 -0.99 -30.92
N LYS A 106 2.74 -2.01 -31.78
CA LYS A 106 1.97 -3.25 -31.66
C LYS A 106 2.25 -3.96 -30.34
N SER A 107 3.54 -4.12 -29.99
CA SER A 107 3.95 -4.74 -28.72
C SER A 107 3.48 -3.93 -27.50
N ALA A 108 3.50 -2.60 -27.58
CA ALA A 108 2.99 -1.72 -26.53
C ALA A 108 1.48 -1.86 -26.35
N LYS A 109 0.73 -2.00 -27.46
CA LYS A 109 -0.71 -2.30 -27.41
C LYS A 109 -0.97 -3.66 -26.78
N GLU A 110 -0.25 -4.71 -27.17
CA GLU A 110 -0.40 -6.05 -26.58
C GLU A 110 -0.19 -6.02 -25.05
N LYS A 111 0.80 -5.24 -24.59
CA LYS A 111 1.01 -5.02 -23.15
C LYS A 111 -0.13 -4.25 -22.50
N ALA A 112 -0.65 -3.20 -23.14
CA ALA A 112 -1.81 -2.45 -22.65
C ALA A 112 -3.05 -3.36 -22.55
N ASP A 113 -3.25 -4.22 -23.55
CA ASP A 113 -4.32 -5.21 -23.60
C ASP A 113 -4.26 -6.17 -22.41
N ALA A 114 -3.05 -6.57 -22.01
CA ALA A 114 -2.79 -7.50 -20.91
C ALA A 114 -2.82 -6.87 -19.49
N ILE A 115 -3.05 -5.57 -19.34
CA ILE A 115 -3.13 -4.94 -18.00
C ILE A 115 -4.33 -5.50 -17.24
N TYR A 116 -4.06 -6.13 -16.09
CA TYR A 116 -5.07 -6.59 -15.14
C TYR A 116 -5.34 -5.53 -14.08
N ASN A 117 -6.63 -5.22 -13.84
CA ASN A 117 -7.05 -4.15 -12.93
C ASN A 117 -7.70 -4.73 -11.67
N MET A 118 -7.31 -4.19 -10.51
CA MET A 118 -7.97 -4.45 -9.22
C MET A 118 -8.53 -3.13 -8.70
N ILE A 119 -9.80 -3.11 -8.31
CA ILE A 119 -10.52 -1.88 -7.93
C ILE A 119 -11.08 -2.04 -6.53
N GLY A 120 -10.66 -1.15 -5.62
CA GLY A 120 -11.12 -1.09 -4.24
C GLY A 120 -10.52 -2.19 -3.37
N TYR A 121 -10.98 -3.42 -3.54
CA TYR A 121 -10.63 -4.56 -2.69
C TYR A 121 -10.57 -5.87 -3.47
N PRO A 122 -9.70 -6.83 -3.08
CA PRO A 122 -9.67 -8.15 -3.68
C PRO A 122 -10.92 -8.95 -3.28
N ASN A 123 -11.46 -9.77 -4.18
CA ASN A 123 -12.73 -10.46 -3.91
C ASN A 123 -12.67 -11.43 -2.72
N PHE A 124 -11.51 -12.06 -2.46
CA PHE A 124 -11.39 -13.08 -1.41
C PHE A 124 -11.63 -12.54 0.00
N ILE A 125 -11.34 -11.26 0.28
CA ILE A 125 -11.58 -10.71 1.63
C ILE A 125 -13.08 -10.59 1.94
N MET A 126 -13.93 -10.56 0.91
CA MET A 126 -15.39 -10.54 1.09
C MET A 126 -16.00 -11.92 1.35
N ASP A 127 -15.24 -13.00 1.17
CA ASP A 127 -15.62 -14.33 1.61
C ASP A 127 -14.97 -14.61 2.99
N PRO A 128 -15.76 -14.69 4.07
CA PRO A 128 -15.21 -14.96 5.40
C PRO A 128 -14.39 -16.25 5.46
N LYS A 129 -14.75 -17.29 4.70
CA LYS A 129 -14.02 -18.57 4.74
C LYS A 129 -12.63 -18.47 4.12
N GLU A 130 -12.50 -17.74 3.02
CA GLU A 130 -11.21 -17.54 2.37
C GLU A 130 -10.34 -16.57 3.17
N LEU A 131 -10.94 -15.53 3.77
CA LEU A 131 -10.22 -14.61 4.64
C LEU A 131 -9.69 -15.30 5.91
N ASP A 132 -10.53 -16.07 6.60
CA ASP A 132 -10.18 -16.82 7.82
C ASP A 132 -9.18 -17.96 7.54
N LYS A 133 -8.97 -18.35 6.29
CA LYS A 133 -7.95 -19.34 5.90
C LYS A 133 -6.58 -18.70 5.72
N VAL A 134 -6.52 -17.41 5.40
CA VAL A 134 -5.28 -16.65 5.23
C VAL A 134 -4.66 -16.25 6.57
N PHE A 135 -5.50 -16.07 7.60
CA PHE A 135 -5.12 -15.70 8.96
C PHE A 135 -5.26 -16.86 9.94
#